data_AF-A0A4R8PJE8-F1
#
_entry.id   AF-A0A4R8PJE8-F1
#
_cell.length_a   1.000
_cell.length_b   1.000
_cell.length_c   1.000
_cell.angle_alpha   90.00
_cell.angle_beta   90.00
_cell.angle_gamma   90.00
#
_symmetry.space_group_name_H-M   'P 1'
#
loop_
_entity.id
_entity.type
_entity.pdbx_description
1 polymer ?
#
loop_
_entity_poly.entity_id
_entity_poly.type
_entity_poly.pdbx_seq_one_letter_code
_entity_poly.pdbx_strand_id
1 'polypeptide(L)'
;MWSAQVLLAALLGLHAGGASAANCNNQPNLMWQCLRSDSSNSNSGYTPSCCPGGSFMQDGICCTSNGSAFQSCCNAHSGYWASHD
;
A
#
# COMPACT_ATOMS: atom_id res chain seq x y z
N MET A 1 0.60 38.22 -5.45
CA MET A 1 -0.72 37.65 -5.10
C MET A 1 -0.65 36.18 -5.47
N TRP A 2 -0.16 35.32 -4.56
CA TRP A 2 0.16 33.93 -4.90
C TRP A 2 -1.13 33.11 -4.88
N SER A 3 -1.46 32.55 -6.04
CA SER A 3 -2.71 31.88 -6.37
C SER A 3 -3.12 30.82 -5.35
N ALA A 4 -4.31 30.99 -4.76
CA ALA A 4 -5.05 30.00 -3.96
C ALA A 4 -5.38 28.68 -4.71
N GLN A 5 -4.90 28.54 -5.93
CA GLN A 5 -5.16 27.42 -6.84
C GLN A 5 -4.32 26.19 -6.49
N VAL A 6 -3.19 26.37 -5.79
CA VAL A 6 -2.32 25.25 -5.38
C VAL A 6 -2.90 24.50 -4.16
N LEU A 7 -3.63 25.20 -3.29
CA LEU A 7 -4.28 24.59 -2.12
C LEU A 7 -5.45 23.66 -2.52
N LEU A 8 -6.19 24.00 -3.58
CA LEU A 8 -7.36 23.21 -3.96
C LEU A 8 -6.98 21.86 -4.60
N ALA A 9 -5.84 21.77 -5.31
CA ALA A 9 -5.33 20.51 -5.84
C ALA A 9 -4.84 19.56 -4.73
N ALA A 10 -4.30 20.09 -3.62
CA ALA A 10 -3.92 19.30 -2.46
C ALA A 10 -5.14 18.76 -1.69
N LEU A 11 -6.26 19.51 -1.65
CA LEU A 11 -7.51 19.05 -1.03
C LEU A 11 -8.34 18.10 -1.91
N LEU A 12 -8.26 18.22 -3.24
CA LEU A 12 -8.92 17.30 -4.18
C LEU A 12 -8.19 15.95 -4.27
N GLY A 13 -6.87 15.92 -4.05
CA GLY A 13 -6.11 14.68 -3.86
C GLY A 13 -6.38 13.98 -2.52
N LEU A 14 -7.05 14.64 -1.58
CA LEU A 14 -7.41 14.10 -0.27
C LEU A 14 -8.78 13.39 -0.26
N HIS A 15 -9.58 13.56 -1.33
CA HIS A 15 -10.96 13.02 -1.43
C HIS A 15 -11.12 11.85 -2.42
N ALA A 16 -10.11 11.56 -3.24
CA ALA A 16 -10.02 10.26 -3.90
C ALA A 16 -9.21 9.38 -2.96
N GLY A 17 -9.85 8.42 -2.28
CA GLY A 17 -9.23 7.46 -1.35
C GLY A 17 -8.27 6.47 -2.02
N GLY A 18 -7.49 6.93 -3.00
CA GLY A 18 -6.31 6.26 -3.49
C GLY A 18 -5.13 6.69 -2.66
N ALA A 19 -4.50 5.74 -1.96
CA ALA A 19 -3.17 5.98 -1.42
C ALA A 19 -2.30 6.55 -2.56
N SER A 20 -1.46 7.53 -2.30
CA SER A 20 -0.50 8.05 -3.28
C SER A 20 0.91 7.74 -2.80
N ALA A 21 1.90 7.66 -3.70
CA ALA A 21 3.30 7.42 -3.35
C ALA A 21 3.80 8.31 -2.19
N ALA A 22 3.39 9.58 -2.19
CA ALA A 22 3.75 10.52 -1.14
C ALA A 22 3.07 10.16 0.19
N ASN A 23 1.79 9.80 0.16
CA ASN A 23 1.06 9.38 1.36
C ASN A 23 1.57 8.05 1.93
N CYS A 24 1.97 7.13 1.05
CA CYS A 24 2.66 5.89 1.44
C CYS A 24 3.93 6.19 2.22
N ASN A 25 4.85 6.95 1.62
CA ASN A 25 6.16 7.24 2.21
C ASN A 25 6.04 8.00 3.54
N ASN A 26 4.95 8.74 3.75
CA ASN A 26 4.67 9.44 5.00
C ASN A 26 3.87 8.62 6.01
N GLN A 27 3.35 7.44 5.63
CA GLN A 27 2.54 6.57 6.48
C GLN A 27 3.01 5.10 6.34
N PRO A 28 4.13 4.73 6.98
CA PRO A 28 4.66 3.35 6.94
C PRO A 28 3.62 2.31 7.41
N ASN A 29 2.76 2.66 8.37
CA ASN A 29 1.62 1.83 8.81
C ASN A 29 0.61 1.44 7.71
N LEU A 30 0.63 2.10 6.55
CA LEU A 30 -0.20 1.77 5.39
C LEU A 30 0.53 0.95 4.34
N MET A 31 1.84 0.75 4.49
CA MET A 31 2.67 -0.05 3.60
C MET A 31 2.56 -1.52 3.98
N TRP A 32 2.16 -2.34 3.02
CA TRP A 32 1.99 -3.76 3.19
C TRP A 32 2.78 -4.53 2.14
N GLN A 33 3.39 -5.63 2.56
CA GLN A 33 4.10 -6.55 1.69
C GLN A 33 3.72 -7.99 2.05
N CYS A 34 3.46 -8.83 1.06
CA CYS A 34 3.41 -10.26 1.29
C CYS A 34 4.87 -10.74 1.30
N LEU A 35 5.31 -11.32 2.40
CA LEU A 35 6.64 -11.93 2.54
C LEU A 35 6.50 -13.45 2.57
N ARG A 36 7.52 -14.16 2.10
CA ARG A 36 7.58 -15.63 2.13
C ARG A 36 8.40 -16.08 3.34
N SER A 37 7.90 -17.04 4.11
CA SER A 37 8.56 -17.55 5.32
C SER A 37 9.89 -18.27 5.05
N ASP A 38 10.05 -18.83 3.84
CA ASP A 38 11.20 -19.64 3.42
C ASP A 38 12.34 -18.83 2.76
N SER A 39 12.08 -17.57 2.37
CA SER A 39 13.08 -16.73 1.70
C SER A 39 13.19 -15.41 2.46
N SER A 40 14.29 -15.24 3.21
CA SER A 40 14.80 -14.02 3.87
C SER A 40 14.00 -12.72 3.66
N ASN A 41 12.77 -12.63 4.18
CA ASN A 41 11.86 -11.50 3.98
C ASN A 41 11.82 -10.94 2.55
N SER A 42 11.92 -11.82 1.54
CA SER A 42 11.89 -11.40 0.15
C SER A 42 10.45 -11.12 -0.25
N ASN A 43 10.21 -9.91 -0.77
CA ASN A 43 8.92 -9.51 -1.31
C ASN A 43 8.45 -10.55 -2.32
N SER A 44 7.31 -11.13 -2.00
CA SER A 44 7.03 -12.50 -2.40
C SER A 44 6.35 -12.61 -3.77
N GLY A 45 6.31 -11.51 -4.53
CA GLY A 45 5.60 -11.40 -5.81
C GLY A 45 4.07 -11.40 -5.68
N TYR A 46 3.52 -11.81 -4.53
CA TYR A 46 2.08 -11.80 -4.26
C TYR A 46 1.56 -10.45 -3.77
N THR A 47 2.43 -9.55 -3.30
CA THR A 47 2.03 -8.19 -2.92
C THR A 47 1.18 -7.49 -3.99
N PRO A 48 1.56 -7.50 -5.29
CA PRO A 48 0.71 -6.91 -6.32
C PRO A 48 -0.61 -7.66 -6.54
N SER A 49 -0.65 -8.98 -6.34
CA SER A 49 -1.89 -9.76 -6.51
C SER A 49 -2.87 -9.56 -5.35
N CYS A 50 -2.33 -9.30 -4.16
CA CYS A 50 -3.11 -9.14 -2.92
C CYS A 50 -3.46 -7.70 -2.58
N CYS A 51 -2.95 -6.72 -3.32
CA CYS A 51 -3.25 -5.32 -3.07
C CYS A 51 -4.70 -5.01 -3.46
N PRO A 52 -5.54 -4.57 -2.51
CA PRO A 52 -6.96 -4.34 -2.81
C PRO A 52 -7.15 -3.15 -3.74
N GLY A 53 -8.22 -3.17 -4.55
CA GLY A 53 -8.53 -2.10 -5.49
C GLY A 53 -8.64 -0.72 -4.82
N GLY A 54 -8.12 0.32 -5.47
CA GLY A 54 -8.01 1.66 -4.87
C GLY A 54 -6.74 1.86 -4.02
N SER A 55 -5.91 0.83 -3.87
CA SER A 55 -4.59 0.94 -3.23
C SER A 55 -3.54 1.38 -4.24
N PHE A 56 -2.41 1.87 -3.74
CA PHE A 56 -1.29 2.27 -4.59
C PHE A 56 -0.13 1.31 -4.44
N MET A 57 0.42 0.87 -5.57
CA MET A 57 1.60 0.01 -5.59
C MET A 57 2.82 0.78 -6.02
N GLN A 58 3.91 0.61 -5.28
CA GLN A 58 5.23 1.10 -5.66
C GLN A 58 6.30 0.14 -5.19
N ASP A 59 7.20 -0.23 -6.09
CA ASP A 59 8.35 -1.12 -5.80
C ASP A 59 7.95 -2.45 -5.14
N GLY A 60 6.79 -2.99 -5.53
CA GLY A 60 6.24 -4.21 -4.93
C GLY A 60 5.65 -4.01 -3.54
N ILE A 61 5.55 -2.79 -3.01
CA ILE A 61 4.83 -2.45 -1.77
C ILE A 61 3.39 -2.07 -2.11
N CYS A 62 2.44 -2.59 -1.35
CA CYS A 62 1.04 -2.20 -1.43
C CYS A 62 0.70 -1.18 -0.36
N CYS A 63 0.35 0.04 -0.75
CA CYS A 63 -0.16 1.03 0.16
C CYS A 63 -1.66 0.98 0.27
N THR A 64 -2.15 0.48 1.39
CA THR A 64 -3.57 0.35 1.62
C THR A 64 -3.92 0.63 3.07
N SER A 65 -5.05 1.32 3.26
CA SER A 65 -5.72 1.40 4.55
C SER A 65 -6.50 0.13 4.88
N ASN A 66 -6.76 -0.72 3.89
CA ASN A 66 -7.42 -2.01 4.06
C ASN A 66 -6.40 -3.16 4.20
N GLY A 67 -5.53 -3.02 5.21
CA GLY A 67 -4.50 -4.03 5.52
C GLY A 67 -5.08 -5.40 5.85
N SER A 68 -6.30 -5.45 6.38
CA SER A 68 -6.99 -6.70 6.71
C SER A 68 -7.32 -7.53 5.46
N ALA A 69 -7.80 -6.90 4.39
CA ALA A 69 -8.03 -7.58 3.11
C ALA A 69 -6.71 -8.08 2.49
N PHE A 70 -5.67 -7.24 2.55
CA PHE A 70 -4.33 -7.60 2.10
C PHE A 70 -3.77 -8.82 2.86
N GLN A 71 -3.85 -8.77 4.20
CA GLN A 71 -3.40 -9.83 5.08
C GLN A 71 -4.15 -11.14 4.85
N SER A 72 -5.47 -11.07 4.68
CA SER A 72 -6.29 -12.24 4.34
C SER A 72 -5.85 -12.86 3.02
N CYS A 73 -5.51 -12.06 2.00
CA CYS A 73 -5.03 -12.57 0.73
C CYS A 73 -3.63 -13.20 0.86
N CYS A 74 -2.65 -12.52 1.49
CA CYS A 74 -1.31 -13.10 1.65
C CYS A 74 -1.35 -14.42 2.42
N ASN A 75 -2.12 -14.47 3.51
CA ASN A 75 -2.21 -15.66 4.35
C ASN A 75 -2.98 -16.82 3.67
N ALA A 76 -3.76 -16.54 2.63
CA ALA A 76 -4.38 -17.58 1.81
C ALA A 76 -3.34 -18.35 0.97
N HIS A 77 -2.16 -17.77 0.75
CA HIS A 77 -1.04 -18.43 0.09
C HIS A 77 -0.16 -19.14 1.12
N SER A 78 -0.02 -20.46 0.96
CA SER A 78 0.76 -21.29 1.91
C SER A 78 2.23 -20.88 1.95
N GLY A 79 2.73 -20.54 3.15
CA GLY A 79 4.10 -20.10 3.36
C GLY A 79 4.33 -18.60 3.13
N TYR A 80 3.25 -17.83 3.02
CA TYR A 80 3.29 -16.37 2.89
C TYR A 80 2.59 -15.72 4.08
N TRP A 81 3.04 -14.54 4.44
CA TRP A 81 2.44 -13.73 5.51
C TRP A 81 2.51 -12.26 5.14
N ALA A 82 1.56 -11.47 5.64
CA ALA A 82 1.59 -10.03 5.43
C ALA A 82 2.45 -9.35 6.50
N SER A 83 3.44 -8.59 6.04
CA SER A 83 4.22 -7.67 6.86
C SER A 83 3.80 -6.24 6.55
N HIS A 84 3.84 -5.42 7.59
CA HIS A 84 3.87 -3.97 7.44
C HIS A 84 5.27 -3.47 7.78
N ASP A 85 5.68 -2.35 7.20
CA ASP A 85 6.92 -1.64 7.56
C ASP A 85 6.62 -0.53 8.57
#